data_AF-A0A923CN12-F1
#
_entry.id   AF-A0A923CN12-F1
#
_cell.length_a   1.000
_cell.length_b   1.000
_cell.length_c   1.000
_cell.angle_alpha   90.00
_cell.angle_beta   90.00
_cell.angle_gamma   90.00
#
_symmetry.space_group_name_H-M   'P 1'
#
loop_
_entity.id
_entity.type
_entity.pdbx_description
1 polymer ?
#
loop_
_entity_poly.entity_id
_entity_poly.type
_entity_poly.pdbx_seq_one_letter_code
_entity_poly.pdbx_strand_id
1 'polypeptide(L)' 'MRHYLGQTWHNGAIMNILAVAVSIFLFVSSFVLFAYAFAVPEEFAAIVFFTGIMSASLSLAIPFHLMGRRDS' A
#
# COMPACT_ATOMS: atom_id res chain seq x y z
N MET A 1 29.28 -17.68 -6.59
CA MET A 1 27.86 -17.97 -6.97
C MET A 1 26.93 -18.17 -5.78
N ARG A 2 27.23 -19.04 -4.79
CA ARG A 2 26.34 -19.29 -3.63
C ARG A 2 26.09 -18.06 -2.72
N HIS A 3 27.06 -17.16 -2.57
CA HIS A 3 26.90 -15.89 -1.83
C HIS A 3 25.93 -14.90 -2.48
N TYR A 4 25.93 -14.81 -3.82
CA TYR A 4 25.03 -13.92 -4.55
C TYR A 4 23.56 -14.36 -4.42
N LEU A 5 23.31 -15.67 -4.46
CA LEU A 5 21.97 -16.24 -4.27
C LEU A 5 21.39 -15.95 -2.87
N GLY A 6 22.21 -16.01 -1.83
CA GLY A 6 21.79 -15.66 -0.46
C GLY A 6 21.43 -14.18 -0.30
N GLN A 7 22.21 -13.29 -0.93
CA GLN A 7 21.97 -11.85 -0.86
C GLN A 7 20.73 -11.41 -1.66
N THR A 8 20.50 -11.99 -2.84
CA THR A 8 19.28 -11.72 -3.64
C THR A 8 18.01 -12.19 -2.95
N TRP A 9 18.07 -13.33 -2.24
CA TRP A 9 16.92 -13.86 -1.50
C TRP A 9 16.56 -12.97 -0.31
N HIS A 10 17.58 -12.51 0.44
CA HIS A 10 17.40 -11.58 1.56
C HIS A 10 16.79 -10.25 1.10
N ASN A 11 17.30 -9.67 0.01
CA ASN A 11 16.78 -8.43 -0.56
C ASN A 11 15.33 -8.59 -1.05
N GLY A 12 15.00 -9.71 -1.68
CA GLY A 12 13.62 -10.02 -2.12
C GLY A 12 12.64 -10.10 -0.95
N ALA A 13 13.03 -10.76 0.14
CA ALA A 13 12.20 -10.84 1.35
C ALA A 13 11.98 -9.45 1.98
N ILE A 14 13.02 -8.62 2.06
CA ILE A 14 12.91 -7.25 2.59
C ILE A 14 11.97 -6.41 1.71
N MET A 15 12.04 -6.52 0.38
CA MET A 15 11.12 -5.76 -0.50
C MET A 15 9.66 -6.15 -0.33
N ASN A 16 9.39 -7.44 -0.12
CA ASN A 16 8.04 -7.90 0.16
C ASN A 16 7.51 -7.35 1.49
N ILE A 17 8.34 -7.36 2.55
CA ILE A 17 7.98 -6.82 3.86
C ILE A 17 7.72 -5.31 3.76
N LEU A 18 8.58 -4.55 3.07
CA LEU A 18 8.38 -3.12 2.87
C LEU A 18 7.10 -2.83 2.10
N ALA A 19 6.80 -3.60 1.05
CA ALA A 19 5.57 -3.41 0.29
C ALA A 19 4.30 -3.70 1.11
N VAL A 20 4.33 -4.73 1.96
CA VAL A 20 3.24 -5.00 2.93
C VAL A 20 3.12 -3.86 3.94
N ALA A 21 4.23 -3.35 4.48
CA ALA A 21 4.22 -2.23 5.42
C ALA A 21 3.61 -0.96 4.80
N VAL A 22 3.99 -0.63 3.56
CA VAL A 22 3.40 0.50 2.81
C VAL A 22 1.91 0.30 2.57
N SER A 23 1.48 -0.94 2.28
CA SER A 23 0.07 -1.28 2.09
C SER A 23 -0.74 -1.02 3.37
N ILE A 24 -0.24 -1.47 4.52
CA ILE A 24 -0.89 -1.23 5.82
C ILE A 24 -0.98 0.27 6.10
N PHE A 25 0.10 1.02 5.84
CA PHE A 25 0.10 2.46 6.03
C PHE A 25 -0.98 3.15 5.15
N LEU A 26 -1.03 2.84 3.85
CA LEU A 26 -2.06 3.36 2.94
C LEU A 26 -3.48 2.99 3.37
N PHE A 27 -3.67 1.79 3.92
CA PHE A 27 -4.95 1.36 4.44
C PHE A 27 -5.37 2.20 5.65
N VAL A 28 -4.47 2.38 6.63
CA VAL A 28 -4.76 3.22 7.81
C VAL A 28 -4.99 4.68 7.42
N SER A 29 -4.20 5.22 6.49
CA SER A 29 -4.40 6.58 5.97
C SER A 29 -5.77 6.77 5.32
N SER A 30 -6.37 5.73 4.73
CA SER A 30 -7.70 5.84 4.14
C SER A 30 -8.77 6.21 5.16
N PHE A 31 -8.74 5.63 6.37
CA PHE A 31 -9.67 5.98 7.45
C PHE A 31 -9.47 7.42 7.93
N VAL A 32 -8.21 7.86 8.04
CA VAL A 32 -7.88 9.25 8.39
C VAL A 32 -8.44 10.21 7.35
N LEU A 33 -8.27 9.91 6.06
CA LEU A 33 -8.81 10.71 4.96
C LEU A 33 -10.34 10.72 4.95
N PHE A 34 -10.99 9.58 5.17
CA PHE A 34 -12.45 9.52 5.26
C PHE A 34 -12.99 10.34 6.43
N ALA A 35 -12.36 10.26 7.59
CA ALA A 35 -12.73 11.08 8.74
C ALA A 35 -12.47 12.58 8.46
N TYR A 36 -11.33 12.90 7.86
CA TYR A 36 -10.94 14.28 7.56
C TYR A 36 -11.81 14.92 6.48
N ALA A 37 -12.40 14.13 5.57
CA ALA A 37 -13.34 14.61 4.56
C ALA A 37 -14.56 15.34 5.17
N PHE A 38 -14.92 15.04 6.42
CA PHE A 38 -16.00 15.72 7.14
C PHE A 38 -15.55 16.96 7.92
N ALA A 39 -14.24 17.23 7.97
CA ALA A 39 -13.66 18.35 8.71
C ALA A 39 -13.07 19.44 7.80
N VAL A 40 -12.90 19.17 6.50
CA VAL A 40 -12.42 20.14 5.50
C VAL A 40 -13.58 21.00 4.95
N PRO A 41 -13.27 22.17 4.35
CA PRO A 41 -14.27 22.95 3.62
C PRO A 41 -14.98 22.12 2.55
N GLU A 42 -16.25 22.44 2.31
CA GLU A 42 -17.15 21.65 1.45
C GLU A 42 -16.60 21.44 0.03
N GLU A 43 -15.91 22.44 -0.53
CA GLU A 43 -15.26 22.34 -1.84
C GLU A 43 -14.19 21.23 -1.95
N PHE A 44 -13.55 20.86 -0.83
CA PHE A 44 -12.51 19.83 -0.79
C PHE A 44 -13.00 18.49 -0.26
N ALA A 45 -14.17 18.44 0.37
CA ALA A 45 -14.70 17.23 1.00
C ALA A 45 -14.74 16.04 0.05
N ALA A 46 -15.26 16.25 -1.17
CA ALA A 46 -15.32 15.21 -2.20
C ALA A 46 -13.92 14.71 -2.60
N ILE A 47 -12.96 15.62 -2.82
CA ILE A 47 -11.60 15.28 -3.24
C ILE A 47 -10.90 14.45 -2.15
N VAL A 48 -11.02 14.86 -0.89
CA VAL A 48 -10.43 14.16 0.26
C VAL A 48 -11.06 12.77 0.42
N PHE A 49 -12.39 12.66 0.26
CA PHE A 49 -13.10 11.38 0.31
C PHE A 49 -12.64 10.43 -0.80
N PHE A 50 -12.58 10.88 -2.05
CA PHE A 50 -12.08 10.06 -3.17
C PHE A 50 -10.61 9.69 -3.01
N THR A 51 -9.79 10.56 -2.42
CA THR A 51 -8.40 10.24 -2.09
C THR A 51 -8.33 9.10 -1.07
N GLY A 52 -9.23 9.08 -0.08
CA GLY A 52 -9.39 7.94 0.83
C GLY A 52 -9.73 6.64 0.08
N ILE A 53 -10.64 6.68 -0.88
CA ILE A 53 -11.01 5.51 -1.71
C ILE A 53 -9.79 5.00 -2.50
N MET A 54 -9.03 5.92 -3.11
CA MET A 54 -7.82 5.56 -3.86
C MET A 54 -6.75 4.95 -2.95
N SER A 55 -6.54 5.52 -1.76
CA SER A 55 -5.60 4.98 -0.76
C SER A 55 -5.99 3.56 -0.32
N ALA A 56 -7.28 3.33 -0.04
CA ALA A 56 -7.79 2.00 0.30
C ALA A 56 -7.63 1.01 -0.87
N SER A 57 -7.95 1.43 -2.09
CA SER A 57 -7.83 0.58 -3.29
C SER A 57 -6.37 0.18 -3.55
N LEU A 58 -5.43 1.13 -3.45
CA LEU A 58 -4.00 0.88 -3.62
C LEU A 58 -3.43 -0.02 -2.52
N SER A 59 -3.91 0.13 -1.28
CA SER A 59 -3.50 -0.74 -0.17
C SER A 59 -3.80 -2.22 -0.42
N LEU A 60 -4.85 -2.52 -1.18
CA LEU A 60 -5.23 -3.88 -1.56
C LEU A 60 -4.51 -4.33 -2.83
N ALA A 61 -4.30 -3.43 -3.80
CA ALA A 61 -3.65 -3.75 -5.07
C ALA A 61 -2.20 -4.25 -4.90
N ILE A 62 -1.43 -3.65 -3.99
CA ILE A 62 -0.02 -3.99 -3.75
C ILE A 62 0.17 -5.46 -3.32
N PRO A 63 -0.49 -5.99 -2.27
CA PRO A 63 -0.34 -7.38 -1.87
C PRO A 63 -0.88 -8.37 -2.92
N PHE A 64 -1.97 -8.04 -3.61
CA PHE A 64 -2.50 -8.88 -4.70
C PHE A 64 -1.50 -9.01 -5.86
N HIS A 65 -0.83 -7.91 -6.23
CA HIS A 65 0.17 -7.94 -7.29
C HIS A 65 1.44 -8.72 -6.89
N LEU A 66 1.80 -8.70 -5.60
CA LEU A 66 2.91 -9.50 -5.07
C LEU A 66 2.59 -10.99 -5.01
N MET A 67 1.36 -11.35 -4.60
CA MET A 67 0.91 -12.76 -4.55
C MET A 67 0.83 -13.40 -5.94
N GLY A 68 0.46 -12.65 -6.98
CA GLY A 68 0.43 -13.14 -8.36
C GLY A 68 1.79 -13.48 -8.98
N ARG A 69 2.92 -13.10 -8.36
CA ARG A 69 4.27 -13.37 -8.89
C ARG A 69 4.86 -14.73 -8.47
N ARG A 70 4.14 -15.55 -7.70
CA ARG A 70 4.66 -16.83 -7.17
C ARG A 70 4.54 -18.02 -8.14
N ASP A 71 3.90 -17.85 -9.30
CA ASP A 71 3.53 -18.95 -10.21
C ASP A 71 4.20 -18.87 -11.60
N SER A 72 5.43 -18.35 -11.73
CA SER A 72 6.18 -18.37 -13.00
C SER A 72 7.65 -18.73 -12.84
#